data_AF-A0A180F333-F1
#
_entry.id   AF-A0A180F333-F1
#
_cell.length_a   1.000
_cell.length_b   1.000
_cell.length_c   1.000
_cell.angle_alpha   90.00
_cell.angle_beta   90.00
_cell.angle_gamma   90.00
#
_symmetry.space_group_name_H-M   'P 1'
#
loop_
_entity.id
_entity.type
_entity.pdbx_description
1 polymer ?
#
loop_
_entity_poly.entity_id
_entity_poly.type
_entity_poly.pdbx_seq_one_letter_code
_entity_poly.pdbx_strand_id
1 'polypeptide(L)'
;MPRPAPSQQPVAEYVTKRGGLVNFRLYNSPSSKRFRKPAGAIGCEFFMGVGEHLVPDECTKHSLVTKSSFTIEFDRNVWGKTHTAYFRWYSAKGEAGPWSPPCFFVPM
;
A
#
# COMPACT_ATOMS: atom_id res chain seq x y z
N MET A 1 -13.21 11.04 -23.00
CA MET A 1 -13.54 11.76 -21.74
C MET A 1 -12.45 11.50 -20.70
N PRO A 2 -12.01 12.50 -19.93
CA PRO A 2 -11.08 12.31 -18.83
C PRO A 2 -11.73 11.43 -17.75
N ARG A 3 -11.02 10.43 -17.23
CA ARG A 3 -11.54 9.60 -16.13
C ARG A 3 -11.37 10.34 -14.80
N PRO A 4 -12.38 10.31 -13.90
CA PRO A 4 -12.29 10.92 -12.58
C PRO A 4 -11.29 10.19 -11.68
N ALA A 5 -10.89 10.83 -10.57
CA ALA A 5 -10.11 10.22 -9.51
C ALA A 5 -10.75 8.91 -9.02
N PRO A 6 -9.94 7.91 -8.61
CA PRO A 6 -10.44 6.71 -7.97
C PRO A 6 -11.19 7.04 -6.68
N SER A 7 -12.46 6.67 -6.58
CA SER A 7 -13.27 6.83 -5.37
C SER A 7 -13.17 5.63 -4.42
N GLN A 8 -12.63 4.50 -4.89
CA GLN A 8 -12.39 3.32 -4.08
C GLN A 8 -11.09 3.46 -3.28
N GLN A 9 -11.09 2.96 -2.04
CA GLN A 9 -9.86 2.77 -1.29
C GLN A 9 -9.18 1.44 -1.70
N PRO A 10 -7.84 1.36 -1.72
CA PRO A 10 -7.16 0.09 -1.90
C PRO A 10 -7.42 -0.86 -0.73
N VAL A 11 -7.55 -2.14 -1.04
CA VAL A 11 -7.45 -3.22 -0.04
C VAL A 11 -6.08 -3.85 -0.19
N ALA A 12 -5.32 -3.91 0.91
CA ALA A 12 -3.98 -4.45 0.92
C ALA A 12 -3.94 -5.78 1.68
N GLU A 13 -3.36 -6.79 1.04
CA GLU A 13 -2.91 -8.01 1.70
C GLU A 13 -1.38 -8.05 1.65
N TYR A 14 -0.78 -8.73 2.61
CA TYR A 14 0.66 -8.94 2.64
C TYR A 14 1.02 -10.38 2.95
N VAL A 15 2.18 -10.79 2.46
CA VAL A 15 2.81 -12.07 2.80
C VAL A 15 4.26 -11.79 3.19
N THR A 16 4.59 -12.10 4.44
CA THR A 16 5.96 -12.06 4.93
C THR A 16 6.70 -13.33 4.52
N LYS A 17 7.96 -13.19 4.15
CA LYS A 17 8.86 -14.29 3.80
C LYS A 17 10.16 -14.10 4.57
N ARG A 18 10.80 -15.22 4.90
CA ARG A 18 12.13 -15.22 5.53
C ARG A 18 13.09 -14.33 4.75
N GLY A 19 13.94 -13.62 5.49
CA GLY A 19 14.92 -12.72 4.90
C GLY A 19 14.42 -11.28 4.79
N GLY A 20 13.36 -10.90 5.51
CA GLY A 20 12.86 -9.53 5.53
C GLY A 20 12.08 -9.12 4.29
N LEU A 21 11.59 -10.09 3.50
CA LEU A 21 10.84 -9.79 2.28
C LEU A 21 9.34 -9.76 2.59
N VAL A 22 8.67 -8.65 2.26
CA VAL A 22 7.21 -8.53 2.39
C VAL A 22 6.61 -8.28 1.02
N ASN A 23 5.78 -9.20 0.54
CA ASN A 23 5.03 -9.04 -0.69
C ASN A 23 3.67 -8.41 -0.39
N PHE A 24 3.42 -7.23 -0.93
CA PHE A 24 2.12 -6.58 -0.88
C PHE A 24 1.31 -6.88 -2.14
N ARG A 25 0.00 -7.03 -1.95
CA ARG A 25 -0.98 -7.25 -3.00
C ARG A 25 -2.16 -6.32 -2.79
N LEU A 26 -2.48 -5.55 -3.82
CA LEU A 26 -3.47 -4.50 -3.78
C LEU A 26 -4.67 -4.86 -4.65
N TYR A 27 -5.86 -4.70 -4.09
CA TYR A 27 -7.14 -4.97 -4.72
C TYR A 27 -8.01 -3.72 -4.71
N ASN A 28 -8.85 -3.59 -5.74
CA ASN A 28 -9.83 -2.50 -5.82
C ASN A 28 -11.09 -2.76 -4.98
N SER A 29 -11.34 -4.01 -4.58
CA SER A 29 -12.52 -4.39 -3.80
C SER A 29 -12.24 -5.66 -3.01
N PRO A 30 -12.75 -5.78 -1.76
CA PRO A 30 -12.61 -7.01 -0.98
C PRO A 30 -13.29 -8.21 -1.64
N SER A 31 -14.35 -8.00 -2.42
CA SER A 31 -15.10 -9.07 -3.09
C SER A 31 -14.44 -9.55 -4.39
N SER A 32 -13.44 -8.81 -4.90
CA SER A 32 -12.74 -9.15 -6.13
C SER A 32 -11.33 -9.65 -5.81
N LYS A 33 -11.09 -10.95 -5.98
CA LYS A 33 -9.74 -11.55 -5.92
C LYS A 33 -8.84 -11.17 -7.09
N ARG A 34 -9.21 -10.17 -7.91
CA ARG A 34 -8.40 -9.70 -9.04
C ARG A 34 -7.49 -8.56 -8.57
N PHE A 35 -6.19 -8.80 -8.64
CA PHE A 35 -5.12 -7.81 -8.41
C PHE A 35 -5.15 -6.72 -9.49
N ARG A 36 -6.08 -5.77 -9.40
CA ARG A 36 -6.23 -4.72 -10.40
C ARG A 36 -6.50 -3.40 -9.72
N LYS A 37 -5.91 -2.35 -10.28
CA LYS A 37 -6.23 -0.97 -9.96
C LYS A 37 -7.62 -0.61 -10.52
N PRO A 38 -8.34 0.33 -9.91
CA PRO A 38 -9.55 0.90 -10.49
C PRO A 38 -9.25 1.60 -11.82
N ALA A 39 -10.31 1.82 -12.60
CA ALA A 39 -10.23 2.64 -13.81
C ALA A 39 -9.77 4.06 -13.44
N GLY A 40 -8.77 4.59 -14.18
CA GLY A 40 -8.23 5.94 -13.95
C GLY A 40 -7.03 5.99 -13.00
N ALA A 41 -6.78 4.93 -12.22
CA ALA A 41 -5.57 4.84 -11.40
C ALA A 41 -4.35 4.41 -12.23
N ILE A 42 -3.27 5.20 -12.14
CA ILE A 42 -1.96 4.87 -12.75
C ILE A 42 -1.03 4.19 -11.76
N GLY A 43 -1.29 4.32 -10.47
CA GLY A 43 -0.46 3.74 -9.41
C GLY A 43 -1.18 3.75 -8.07
N CYS A 44 -0.44 3.34 -7.05
CA CYS A 44 -0.82 3.43 -5.65
C CYS A 44 0.30 4.12 -4.90
N GLU A 45 0.00 5.19 -4.19
CA GLU A 45 0.93 5.71 -3.19
C GLU A 45 0.86 4.83 -1.96
N PHE A 46 2.02 4.52 -1.39
CA PHE A 46 2.10 3.87 -0.10
C PHE A 46 2.97 4.68 0.85
N PHE A 47 2.49 4.76 2.08
CA PHE A 47 3.15 5.38 3.22
C PHE A 47 3.39 4.29 4.25
N MET A 48 4.54 4.30 4.89
CA MET A 48 4.90 3.29 5.87
C MET A 48 5.82 3.84 6.96
N GLY A 49 5.63 3.37 8.19
CA GLY A 49 6.49 3.65 9.32
C GLY A 49 6.61 2.45 10.27
N VAL A 50 7.61 2.49 11.14
CA VAL A 50 7.79 1.50 12.21
C VAL A 50 6.99 1.95 13.43
N GLY A 51 6.12 1.10 13.95
CA GLY A 51 5.22 1.40 15.04
C GLY A 51 3.77 1.07 14.71
N GLU A 52 2.94 1.12 15.74
CA GLU A 52 1.49 0.96 15.67
C GLU A 52 0.82 2.33 15.77
N HIS A 53 -0.42 2.43 15.26
CA HIS A 53 -1.24 3.64 15.33
C HIS A 53 -0.66 4.92 14.72
N LEU A 54 0.38 4.81 13.88
CA LEU A 54 0.90 5.95 13.11
C LEU A 54 -0.18 6.48 12.18
N VAL A 55 -0.35 7.79 12.07
CA VAL A 55 -1.12 8.38 10.97
C VAL A 55 -0.27 8.48 9.69
N PRO A 56 -0.87 8.65 8.50
CA PRO A 56 -0.09 8.76 7.25
C PRO A 56 1.04 9.80 7.31
N ASP A 57 0.82 10.94 7.95
CA ASP A 57 1.81 12.03 8.05
C ASP A 57 3.00 11.70 8.97
N GLU A 58 2.87 10.70 9.84
CA GLU A 58 3.93 10.21 10.72
C GLU A 58 4.77 9.10 10.06
N CYS A 59 4.35 8.61 8.89
CA CYS A 59 5.08 7.58 8.17
C CYS A 59 6.35 8.15 7.53
N THR A 60 7.49 7.52 7.79
CA THR A 60 8.81 7.99 7.33
C THR A 60 9.15 7.58 5.90
N LYS A 61 8.46 6.57 5.36
CA LYS A 61 8.66 6.09 3.99
C LYS A 61 7.44 6.40 3.14
N HIS A 62 7.67 7.08 2.02
CA HIS A 62 6.66 7.34 0.98
C HIS A 62 7.18 6.87 -0.37
N SER A 63 6.32 6.21 -1.15
CA SER A 63 6.66 5.72 -2.48
C SER A 63 5.43 5.51 -3.35
N LEU A 64 5.61 5.59 -4.67
CA LEU A 64 4.57 5.33 -5.66
C LEU A 64 4.83 4.00 -6.36
N VAL A 65 3.89 3.06 -6.28
CA VAL A 65 3.97 1.76 -6.96
C VAL A 65 3.03 1.71 -8.16
N THR A 66 3.56 1.31 -9.31
CA THR A 66 2.79 1.19 -10.56
C THR A 66 2.27 -0.23 -10.79
N LYS A 67 2.57 -1.19 -9.91
CA LYS A 67 2.03 -2.56 -9.97
C LYS A 67 1.11 -2.80 -8.78
N SER A 68 0.06 -3.60 -8.98
CA SER A 68 -0.84 -4.05 -7.91
C SER A 68 -0.22 -5.15 -7.04
N SER A 69 1.01 -5.59 -7.34
CA SER A 69 1.81 -6.43 -6.46
C SER A 69 3.27 -6.01 -6.53
N PHE A 70 3.91 -5.92 -5.37
CA PHE A 70 5.30 -5.52 -5.23
C PHE A 70 5.88 -6.09 -3.93
N THR A 71 7.20 -6.14 -3.87
CA THR A 71 7.93 -6.67 -2.71
C THR A 71 8.83 -5.58 -2.16
N ILE A 72 8.86 -5.45 -0.84
CA ILE A 72 9.81 -4.60 -0.12
C ILE A 72 10.74 -5.51 0.67
N GLU A 73 12.03 -5.25 0.58
CA GLU A 73 13.05 -5.84 1.45
C GLU A 73 13.29 -4.91 2.64
N PHE A 74 13.34 -5.49 3.83
CA PHE A 74 13.54 -4.79 5.09
C PHE A 74 14.88 -5.16 5.71
N ASP A 75 15.57 -4.16 6.24
CA ASP A 75 16.79 -4.36 7.01
C ASP A 75 16.52 -5.16 8.29
N ARG A 76 17.50 -5.97 8.70
CA ARG A 76 17.40 -6.81 9.90
C ARG A 76 17.13 -6.05 11.19
N ASN A 77 17.48 -4.76 11.26
CA ASN A 77 17.30 -3.91 12.44
C ASN A 77 15.83 -3.58 12.76
N VAL A 78 14.92 -3.80 11.80
CA VAL A 78 13.47 -3.57 11.95
C VAL A 78 12.66 -4.86 11.91
N TRP A 79 13.29 -6.02 11.77
CA TRP A 79 12.60 -7.31 11.85
C TRP A 79 11.98 -7.50 13.24
N GLY A 80 10.84 -8.19 13.27
CA GLY A 80 10.09 -8.42 14.51
C GLY A 80 9.36 -7.19 15.07
N LYS A 81 9.54 -6.00 14.48
CA LYS A 81 8.81 -4.78 14.87
C LYS A 81 7.56 -4.61 14.02
N THR A 82 6.45 -4.22 14.65
CA THR A 82 5.24 -3.86 13.91
C THR A 82 5.49 -2.64 13.04
N HIS A 83 5.00 -2.70 11.81
CA HIS A 83 4.96 -1.60 10.86
C HIS A 83 3.51 -1.27 10.55
N THR A 84 3.24 0.01 10.33
CA THR A 84 1.95 0.49 9.82
C THR A 84 2.15 0.96 8.38
N ALA A 85 1.30 0.52 7.46
CA ALA A 85 1.27 1.00 6.09
C ALA A 85 -0.12 1.49 5.67
N TYR A 86 -0.12 2.52 4.82
CA TYR A 86 -1.30 3.10 4.20
C TYR A 86 -1.15 3.10 2.69
N PHE A 87 -2.26 2.93 1.98
CA PHE A 87 -2.30 2.86 0.53
C PHE A 87 -3.39 3.77 -0.01
N ARG A 88 -3.14 4.48 -1.12
CA ARG A 88 -4.20 5.19 -1.86
C ARG A 88 -3.95 5.13 -3.35
N TRP A 89 -5.00 4.96 -4.14
CA TRP A 89 -4.85 5.01 -5.60
C TRP A 89 -4.51 6.42 -6.07
N TYR A 90 -3.67 6.51 -7.10
CA TYR A 90 -3.19 7.76 -7.65
C TYR A 90 -3.54 7.84 -9.14
N SER A 91 -4.14 8.94 -9.57
CA SER A 91 -4.60 9.15 -10.94
C SER A 91 -3.52 9.78 -11.84
N ALA A 92 -3.70 9.66 -13.17
CA ALA A 92 -2.79 10.28 -14.14
C ALA A 92 -2.71 11.82 -14.04
N LYS A 93 -3.75 12.43 -13.46
CA LYS A 93 -3.85 13.88 -13.26
C LYS A 93 -3.21 14.36 -11.97
N GLY A 94 -2.63 13.44 -11.20
CA GLY A 94 -2.05 13.73 -9.90
C GLY A 94 -3.06 13.74 -8.75
N GLU A 95 -4.29 13.26 -8.98
CA GLU A 95 -5.34 13.22 -7.97
C GLU A 95 -5.20 11.96 -7.12
N ALA A 96 -5.17 12.14 -5.81
CA ALA A 96 -5.16 11.06 -4.83
C ALA A 96 -6.58 10.63 -4.45
N GLY A 97 -6.83 9.32 -4.46
CA GLY A 97 -8.03 8.73 -3.90
C GLY A 97 -7.99 8.67 -2.36
N PRO A 98 -9.02 8.09 -1.73
CA PRO A 98 -9.04 7.91 -0.28
C PRO A 98 -7.97 6.92 0.18
N TRP A 99 -7.49 7.12 1.42
CA TRP A 99 -6.61 6.18 2.10
C TRP A 99 -7.32 4.86 2.40
N SER A 100 -6.57 3.76 2.33
CA SER A 100 -6.96 2.49 2.91
C SER A 100 -7.00 2.60 4.44
N PRO A 101 -7.69 1.66 5.12
CA PRO A 101 -7.43 1.39 6.52
C PRO A 101 -5.94 1.07 6.76
N PRO A 102 -5.42 1.27 7.99
CA PRO A 102 -4.05 0.91 8.33
C PRO A 102 -3.82 -0.59 8.13
N CYS A 103 -2.70 -0.92 7.49
CA CYS A 103 -2.22 -2.28 7.30
C CYS A 103 -1.05 -2.53 8.25
N PHE A 104 -1.30 -3.33 9.30
CA PHE A 104 -0.26 -3.70 10.27
C PHE A 104 0.41 -5.01 9.85
N PHE A 105 1.75 -5.04 9.86
CA PHE A 105 2.53 -6.22 9.54
C PHE A 105 3.87 -6.24 10.27
N VAL A 106 4.51 -7.42 10.32
CA VAL A 106 5.81 -7.62 10.97
C VAL A 106 6.75 -8.34 9.98
N PRO A 107 7.81 -7.70 9.47
CA PRO A 107 8.81 -8.37 8.64
C PRO A 107 9.62 -9.39 9.47
N MET A 108 9.99 -10.52 8.84
CA MET A 108 10.63 -11.67 9.48
C MET A 108 11.76 -12.27 8.64
#